data_AF-A0A1L7XX52-F1
#
_entry.id   AF-A0A1L7XX52-F1
#
_cell.length_a   1.000
_cell.length_b   1.000
_cell.length_c   1.000
_cell.angle_alpha   90.00
_cell.angle_beta   90.00
_cell.angle_gamma   90.00
#
_symmetry.space_group_name_H-M   'P 1'
#
loop_
_entity.id
_entity.type
_entity.pdbx_description
1 polymer ?
#
loop_
_entity_poly.entity_id
_entity_poly.type
_entity_poly.pdbx_seq_one_letter_code
_entity_poly.pdbx_strand_id
1 'polypeptide(L)'
;MTSQPSKAKALLLPADGSGVRLVSYNIKERDDNDMVDNGLAEFYDPIPDLKTWLDGGYQQRAIASFHVDIKENNNTDPIARAYFPSQDLAAFGQYCLYYTVSSTLPLNETCRRILDIVPPPNRLFWRGDVVVVRYEGHLGMGHVYTDVKEALLGPVEAVLKKVYDCKGLEGVHEEGFSLREEMSKLQARFPALMQAIDTGSLEKLRTNQPLNDIDLRVIHQIPRMIARFPDGSEETIWEPPLKDLARK
;
A
#
# COMPACT_ATOMS: atom_id res chain seq x y z
N MET A 1 7.79 6.76 -24.88
CA MET A 1 7.51 7.02 -23.46
C MET A 1 6.23 7.82 -23.38
N THR A 2 5.12 7.18 -23.06
CA THR A 2 3.86 7.87 -22.76
C THR A 2 3.96 8.42 -21.35
N SER A 3 3.99 9.74 -21.21
CA SER A 3 3.91 10.41 -19.91
C SER A 3 2.64 9.96 -19.18
N GLN A 4 2.74 9.58 -17.91
CA GLN A 4 1.56 9.35 -17.08
C GLN A 4 0.64 10.59 -17.13
N PRO A 5 -0.69 10.40 -17.10
CA PRO A 5 -1.61 11.52 -17.03
C PRO A 5 -1.39 12.29 -15.72
N SER A 6 -1.41 13.63 -15.75
CA SER A 6 -1.23 14.43 -14.52
C SER A 6 -2.44 14.39 -13.58
N LYS A 7 -3.56 13.84 -14.06
CA LYS A 7 -4.83 13.70 -13.34
C LYS A 7 -5.52 12.41 -13.72
N ALA A 8 -6.28 11.85 -12.79
CA ALA A 8 -7.15 10.70 -13.02
C ALA A 8 -8.42 10.83 -12.17
N LYS A 9 -9.39 9.95 -12.42
CA LYS A 9 -10.65 9.85 -11.67
C LYS A 9 -10.62 8.71 -10.65
N ALA A 10 -11.11 8.99 -9.46
CA ALA A 10 -11.33 8.04 -8.38
C ALA A 10 -12.82 7.93 -8.05
N LEU A 11 -13.21 6.83 -7.41
CA LEU A 11 -14.51 6.70 -6.75
C LEU A 11 -14.37 7.16 -5.30
N LEU A 12 -15.17 8.14 -4.89
CA LEU A 12 -15.22 8.64 -3.52
C LEU A 12 -16.45 8.05 -2.81
N LEU A 13 -16.21 7.42 -1.67
CA LEU A 13 -17.21 7.00 -0.70
C LEU A 13 -17.16 7.96 0.49
N PRO A 14 -17.98 9.03 0.48
CA PRO A 14 -17.86 10.12 1.44
C PRO A 14 -18.37 9.72 2.83
N ALA A 15 -17.67 10.16 3.87
CA ALA A 15 -17.98 9.80 5.25
C ALA A 15 -19.34 10.35 5.72
N ASP A 16 -19.79 11.45 5.12
CA ASP A 16 -21.04 12.13 5.44
C ASP A 16 -22.31 11.35 5.02
N GLY A 17 -22.16 10.23 4.30
CA GLY A 17 -23.28 9.41 3.85
C GLY A 17 -23.92 9.90 2.55
N SER A 18 -23.36 10.93 1.90
CA SER A 18 -23.79 11.35 0.57
C SER A 18 -23.55 10.27 -0.49
N GLY A 19 -24.06 10.47 -1.71
CA GLY A 19 -23.92 9.50 -2.78
C GLY A 19 -22.47 9.26 -3.18
N VAL A 20 -22.13 8.01 -3.51
CA VAL A 20 -20.84 7.67 -4.11
C VAL A 20 -20.68 8.44 -5.43
N ARG A 21 -19.51 9.03 -5.66
CA ARG A 21 -19.28 9.91 -6.83
C ARG A 21 -17.88 9.79 -7.38
N LEU A 22 -17.74 10.07 -8.68
CA LEU A 22 -16.44 10.22 -9.32
C LEU A 22 -15.83 11.58 -8.96
N VAL A 23 -14.57 11.57 -8.54
CA VAL A 23 -13.79 12.77 -8.24
C VAL A 23 -12.47 12.75 -9.01
N SER A 24 -11.98 13.92 -9.38
CA SER A 24 -10.65 14.04 -9.98
C SER A 24 -9.60 14.24 -8.89
N TYR A 25 -8.44 13.61 -9.08
CA TYR A 25 -7.26 13.81 -8.25
C TYR A 25 -6.03 14.06 -9.14
N ASN A 26 -5.01 14.70 -8.57
CA ASN A 26 -3.73 14.90 -9.23
C ASN A 26 -2.82 13.70 -8.98
N ILE A 27 -1.98 13.36 -9.94
CA ILE A 27 -0.86 12.45 -9.75
C ILE A 27 0.38 13.31 -9.49
N LYS A 28 1.12 13.00 -8.44
CA LYS A 28 2.31 13.76 -8.06
C LYS A 28 3.47 12.83 -7.75
N GLU A 29 4.68 13.35 -7.90
CA GLU A 29 5.87 12.72 -7.35
C GLU A 29 5.73 12.63 -5.83
N ARG A 30 6.24 11.54 -5.26
CA ARG A 30 6.24 11.31 -3.82
C ARG A 30 7.24 12.25 -3.14
N ASP A 31 6.87 12.78 -1.98
CA ASP A 31 7.78 13.48 -1.07
C ASP A 31 7.89 12.77 0.29
N ASP A 32 8.90 13.13 1.10
CA ASP A 32 9.16 12.51 2.40
C ASP A 32 7.99 12.67 3.39
N ASN A 33 7.14 13.69 3.21
CA ASN A 33 5.97 13.93 4.07
C ASN A 33 4.77 13.08 3.67
N ASP A 34 4.83 12.34 2.56
CA ASP A 34 3.76 11.44 2.12
C ASP A 34 3.97 9.98 2.57
N MET A 35 5.05 9.69 3.32
CA MET A 35 5.36 8.37 3.87
C MET A 35 4.29 7.89 4.86
N VAL A 36 3.70 6.72 4.59
CA VAL A 36 2.90 5.99 5.57
C VAL A 36 3.52 4.62 5.80
N ASP A 37 3.88 4.37 7.05
CA ASP A 37 4.47 3.11 7.50
C ASP A 37 3.38 2.02 7.62
N ASN A 38 2.88 1.56 6.46
CA ASN A 38 1.81 0.58 6.33
C ASN A 38 2.21 -0.71 5.59
N GLY A 39 3.50 -0.89 5.28
CA GLY A 39 4.03 -2.13 4.68
C GLY A 39 3.58 -2.44 3.24
N LEU A 40 2.69 -1.63 2.65
CA LEU A 40 2.24 -1.78 1.27
C LEU A 40 2.93 -0.74 0.40
N ALA A 41 4.12 -1.13 -0.07
CA ALA A 41 4.85 -0.61 -1.22
C ALA A 41 4.31 0.62 -1.97
N GLU A 42 4.32 1.80 -1.34
CA GLU A 42 4.39 3.09 -2.05
C GLU A 42 5.86 3.35 -2.45
N PHE A 43 6.47 2.44 -3.19
CA PHE A 43 7.89 2.51 -3.52
C PHE A 43 8.11 3.21 -4.88
N TYR A 44 8.84 4.32 -4.88
CA TYR A 44 9.48 5.02 -6.01
C TYR A 44 8.61 5.61 -7.14
N ASP A 45 7.35 5.23 -7.28
CA ASP A 45 6.47 5.74 -8.33
C ASP A 45 5.63 6.96 -7.89
N PRO A 46 5.13 7.78 -8.84
CA PRO A 46 4.15 8.81 -8.55
C PRO A 46 2.91 8.25 -7.85
N ILE A 47 2.31 9.04 -6.96
CA ILE A 47 1.19 8.66 -6.09
C ILE A 47 -0.04 9.56 -6.33
N PRO A 48 -1.26 9.10 -5.98
CA PRO A 48 -2.45 9.94 -6.05
C PRO A 48 -2.43 10.97 -4.91
N ASP A 49 -2.61 12.25 -5.23
CA ASP A 49 -2.74 13.31 -4.23
C ASP A 49 -4.16 13.33 -3.64
N LEU A 50 -4.34 12.55 -2.57
CA LEU A 50 -5.64 12.34 -1.91
C LEU A 50 -5.86 13.22 -0.67
N LYS A 51 -4.97 14.18 -0.40
CA LYS A 51 -5.03 15.06 0.78
C LYS A 51 -6.38 15.77 0.92
N THR A 52 -6.96 16.21 -0.20
CA THR A 52 -8.29 16.85 -0.24
C THR A 52 -9.40 15.98 0.35
N TRP A 53 -9.31 14.65 0.19
CA TRP A 53 -10.37 13.72 0.58
C TRP A 53 -10.09 13.06 1.92
N LEU A 54 -8.83 12.69 2.18
CA LEU A 54 -8.45 12.02 3.42
C LEU A 54 -8.11 12.99 4.55
N ASP A 55 -7.88 14.28 4.23
CA ASP A 55 -7.63 15.40 5.16
C ASP A 55 -6.76 15.02 6.38
N GLY A 56 -7.22 15.30 7.62
CA GLY A 56 -6.51 14.97 8.86
C GLY A 56 -6.26 13.47 9.08
N GLY A 57 -6.84 12.60 8.26
CA GLY A 57 -6.61 11.17 8.20
C GLY A 57 -5.53 10.73 7.19
N TYR A 58 -5.06 11.61 6.31
CA TYR A 58 -4.16 11.25 5.20
C TYR A 58 -2.87 10.58 5.67
N GLN A 59 -2.30 11.02 6.79
CA GLN A 59 -1.07 10.43 7.37
C GLN A 59 -1.32 9.10 8.09
N GLN A 60 -2.58 8.77 8.36
CA GLN A 60 -3.00 7.52 9.00
C GLN A 60 -3.71 6.60 8.02
N ARG A 61 -3.62 6.90 6.71
CA ARG A 61 -4.29 6.13 5.67
C ARG A 61 -3.64 4.75 5.54
N ALA A 62 -4.48 3.74 5.45
CA ALA A 62 -4.12 2.42 4.98
C ALA A 62 -4.48 2.28 3.51
N ILE A 63 -3.82 1.34 2.85
CA ILE A 63 -4.02 1.01 1.44
C ILE A 63 -4.35 -0.46 1.36
N ALA A 64 -5.14 -0.83 0.38
CA ALA A 64 -5.49 -2.20 0.07
C ALA A 64 -5.60 -2.36 -1.42
N SER A 65 -4.99 -3.40 -2.02
CA SER A 65 -5.18 -3.65 -3.44
C SER A 65 -6.11 -4.84 -3.68
N PHE A 66 -6.95 -4.71 -4.69
CA PHE A 66 -7.84 -5.77 -5.12
C PHE A 66 -7.96 -5.82 -6.64
N HIS A 67 -8.30 -7.00 -7.15
CA HIS A 67 -8.44 -7.27 -8.58
C HIS A 67 -9.87 -7.70 -8.89
N VAL A 68 -10.44 -7.14 -9.96
CA VAL A 68 -11.77 -7.50 -10.46
C VAL A 68 -11.62 -8.20 -11.81
N ASP A 69 -12.16 -9.42 -11.90
CA ASP A 69 -12.08 -10.29 -13.09
C ASP A 69 -13.32 -11.19 -13.23
N ILE A 70 -13.41 -12.00 -14.28
CA ILE A 70 -14.44 -13.05 -14.46
C ILE A 70 -14.14 -14.27 -13.58
N LYS A 71 -12.86 -14.62 -13.44
CA LYS A 71 -12.45 -15.87 -12.81
C LYS A 71 -12.17 -15.65 -11.34
N GLU A 72 -12.90 -16.38 -10.50
CA GLU A 72 -12.52 -16.53 -9.10
C GLU A 72 -11.16 -17.24 -9.04
N ASN A 73 -10.19 -16.58 -8.40
CA ASN A 73 -8.89 -17.15 -8.13
C ASN A 73 -8.90 -17.62 -6.67
N ASN A 74 -8.25 -18.73 -6.35
CA ASN A 74 -8.21 -19.30 -4.98
C ASN A 74 -7.53 -18.39 -3.93
N ASN A 75 -7.10 -17.18 -4.32
CA ASN A 75 -6.50 -16.23 -3.41
C ASN A 75 -7.59 -15.55 -2.58
N THR A 76 -7.76 -16.06 -1.36
CA THR A 76 -8.76 -15.62 -0.37
C THR A 76 -8.13 -14.65 0.63
N ASP A 77 -7.41 -13.65 0.12
CA ASP A 77 -6.95 -12.54 0.94
C ASP A 77 -8.17 -11.67 1.34
N PRO A 78 -8.31 -11.30 2.61
CA PRO A 78 -9.38 -10.44 3.06
C PRO A 78 -9.35 -9.04 2.43
N ILE A 79 -8.18 -8.44 2.19
CA ILE A 79 -8.06 -7.02 1.78
C ILE A 79 -6.84 -6.75 0.89
N ALA A 80 -5.66 -7.27 1.23
CA ALA A 80 -4.39 -6.71 0.74
C ALA A 80 -4.12 -7.04 -0.73
N ARG A 81 -4.55 -8.22 -1.21
CA ARG A 81 -4.45 -8.68 -2.61
C ARG A 81 -5.64 -9.55 -3.03
N ALA A 82 -6.83 -9.08 -2.68
CA ALA A 82 -8.06 -9.85 -2.83
C ALA A 82 -8.57 -9.89 -4.28
N TYR A 83 -9.17 -11.02 -4.68
CA TYR A 83 -9.81 -11.19 -5.99
C TYR A 83 -11.34 -11.15 -5.85
N PHE A 84 -11.99 -10.46 -6.77
CA PHE A 84 -13.45 -10.30 -6.79
C PHE A 84 -14.02 -10.60 -8.18
N PRO A 85 -14.92 -11.58 -8.30
CA PRO A 85 -15.55 -11.89 -9.58
C PRO A 85 -16.59 -10.82 -9.93
N SER A 86 -16.60 -10.38 -11.19
CA SER A 86 -17.63 -9.51 -11.77
C SER A 86 -17.95 -9.94 -13.19
N GLN A 87 -19.21 -9.77 -13.60
CA GLN A 87 -19.63 -9.93 -15.00
C GLN A 87 -19.53 -8.62 -15.78
N ASP A 88 -19.31 -7.49 -15.09
CA ASP A 88 -19.18 -6.19 -15.74
C ASP A 88 -17.74 -5.97 -16.22
N LEU A 89 -17.54 -6.15 -17.53
CA LEU A 89 -16.26 -5.93 -18.21
C LEU A 89 -15.71 -4.51 -17.98
N ALA A 90 -16.57 -3.51 -17.78
CA ALA A 90 -16.14 -2.14 -17.56
C ALA A 90 -15.47 -1.96 -16.18
N ALA A 91 -15.74 -2.87 -15.24
CA ALA A 91 -15.15 -2.87 -13.91
C ALA A 91 -13.86 -3.71 -13.82
N PHE A 92 -13.40 -4.36 -14.89
CA PHE A 92 -12.20 -5.21 -14.81
C PHE A 92 -10.93 -4.39 -14.67
N GLY A 93 -10.03 -4.88 -13.82
CA GLY A 93 -8.73 -4.27 -13.57
C GLY A 93 -8.30 -4.36 -12.12
N GLN A 94 -7.24 -3.62 -11.83
CA GLN A 94 -6.61 -3.55 -10.52
C GLN A 94 -6.91 -2.21 -9.86
N TYR A 95 -7.18 -2.26 -8.56
CA TYR A 95 -7.66 -1.12 -7.81
C TYR A 95 -6.96 -1.02 -6.47
N CYS A 96 -6.79 0.21 -5.99
CA CYS A 96 -6.38 0.49 -4.61
C CYS A 96 -7.52 1.16 -3.88
N LEU A 97 -7.82 0.67 -2.68
CA LEU A 97 -8.72 1.28 -1.71
C LEU A 97 -7.88 1.98 -0.65
N TYR A 98 -8.00 3.31 -0.59
CA TYR A 98 -7.39 4.16 0.42
C TYR A 98 -8.43 4.45 1.50
N TYR A 99 -8.08 4.18 2.74
CA TYR A 99 -9.01 4.30 3.87
C TYR A 99 -8.29 4.64 5.16
N THR A 100 -9.06 4.92 6.21
CA THR A 100 -8.55 5.06 7.57
C THR A 100 -9.41 4.25 8.53
N VAL A 101 -8.84 3.87 9.67
CA VAL A 101 -9.57 3.34 10.84
C VAL A 101 -9.39 4.24 12.06
N SER A 102 -8.93 5.48 11.85
CA SER A 102 -8.57 6.40 12.93
C SER A 102 -9.79 6.77 13.78
N SER A 103 -9.69 6.57 15.09
CA SER A 103 -10.77 6.87 16.03
C SER A 103 -11.12 8.37 16.14
N THR A 104 -10.24 9.25 15.65
CA THR A 104 -10.46 10.71 15.63
C THR A 104 -11.36 11.16 14.48
N LEU A 105 -11.57 10.30 13.47
CA LEU A 105 -12.44 10.58 12.33
C LEU A 105 -13.84 9.98 12.54
N PRO A 106 -14.89 10.54 11.92
CA PRO A 106 -16.24 9.97 11.98
C PRO A 106 -16.31 8.60 11.29
N LEU A 107 -17.28 7.77 11.69
CA LEU A 107 -17.64 6.56 10.95
C LEU A 107 -18.05 6.93 9.52
N ASN A 108 -17.64 6.12 8.55
CA ASN A 108 -18.05 6.34 7.17
C ASN A 108 -19.50 5.87 6.97
N GLU A 109 -20.44 6.82 6.93
CA GLU A 109 -21.86 6.54 6.79
C GLU A 109 -22.22 5.92 5.43
N THR A 110 -21.43 6.21 4.39
CA THR A 110 -21.61 5.59 3.07
C THR A 110 -21.31 4.09 3.13
N CYS A 111 -20.18 3.69 3.71
CA CYS A 111 -19.85 2.28 3.93
C CYS A 111 -20.90 1.60 4.83
N ARG A 112 -21.37 2.29 5.88
CA ARG A 112 -22.42 1.78 6.77
C ARG A 112 -23.71 1.49 6.00
N ARG A 113 -24.13 2.39 5.10
CA ARG A 113 -25.31 2.21 4.25
C ARG A 113 -25.13 1.08 3.24
N ILE A 114 -23.96 0.99 2.59
CA ILE A 114 -23.66 -0.08 1.63
C ILE A 114 -23.78 -1.47 2.28
N LEU A 115 -23.29 -1.58 3.52
CA LEU A 115 -23.30 -2.84 4.26
C LEU A 115 -24.64 -3.13 4.95
N ASP A 116 -25.50 -2.12 5.10
CA ASP A 116 -26.77 -2.16 5.84
C ASP A 116 -26.62 -2.73 7.26
N ILE A 117 -25.65 -2.17 8.00
CA ILE A 117 -25.33 -2.61 9.37
C ILE A 117 -25.11 -1.44 10.32
N VAL A 118 -25.13 -1.74 11.62
CA VAL A 118 -24.56 -0.89 12.66
C VAL A 118 -23.35 -1.62 13.22
N PRO A 119 -22.11 -1.13 13.00
CA PRO A 119 -20.93 -1.84 13.47
C PRO A 119 -20.91 -1.91 15.01
N PRO A 120 -20.65 -3.09 15.60
CA PRO A 120 -20.49 -3.21 17.04
C PRO A 120 -19.34 -2.34 17.56
N PRO A 121 -19.36 -1.87 18.82
CA PRO A 121 -18.34 -0.97 19.36
C PRO A 121 -16.90 -1.49 19.29
N ASN A 122 -16.73 -2.82 19.32
CA ASN A 122 -15.41 -3.48 19.34
C ASN A 122 -14.96 -3.95 17.96
N ARG A 123 -15.65 -3.57 16.88
CA ARG A 123 -15.31 -3.98 15.52
C ARG A 123 -14.69 -2.80 14.77
N LEU A 124 -13.59 -3.04 14.05
CA LEU A 124 -13.01 -2.00 13.22
C LEU A 124 -13.97 -1.66 12.08
N PHE A 125 -13.97 -0.39 11.71
CA PHE A 125 -14.80 0.12 10.64
C PHE A 125 -14.09 1.27 9.94
N TRP A 126 -14.40 1.47 8.66
CA TRP A 126 -13.90 2.59 7.88
C TRP A 126 -14.31 3.92 8.52
N ARG A 127 -13.33 4.81 8.70
CA ARG A 127 -13.52 6.15 9.27
C ARG A 127 -12.91 7.21 8.37
N GLY A 128 -13.60 8.33 8.23
CA GLY A 128 -13.31 9.33 7.21
C GLY A 128 -13.68 8.83 5.81
N ASP A 129 -13.33 9.62 4.79
CA ASP A 129 -13.60 9.27 3.40
C ASP A 129 -12.81 8.03 2.97
N VAL A 130 -13.40 7.25 2.07
CA VAL A 130 -12.75 6.12 1.41
C VAL A 130 -12.63 6.44 -0.07
N VAL A 131 -11.44 6.26 -0.64
CA VAL A 131 -11.15 6.56 -2.04
C VAL A 131 -10.67 5.32 -2.76
N VAL A 132 -11.30 5.00 -3.88
CA VAL A 132 -10.89 3.88 -4.74
C VAL A 132 -10.29 4.44 -6.02
N VAL A 133 -9.06 4.03 -6.34
CA VAL A 133 -8.35 4.39 -7.57
C VAL A 133 -8.09 3.16 -8.40
N ARG A 134 -7.91 3.34 -9.71
CA ARG A 134 -7.53 2.28 -10.66
C ARG A 134 -6.08 2.45 -11.06
N TYR A 135 -5.38 1.34 -11.26
CA TYR A 135 -4.04 1.35 -11.82
C TYR A 135 -3.81 0.18 -12.79
N GLU A 136 -2.78 0.33 -13.62
CA GLU A 136 -2.25 -0.71 -14.50
C GLU A 136 -0.77 -0.95 -14.16
N GLY A 137 -0.26 -2.17 -14.33
CA GLY A 137 1.12 -2.53 -14.02
C GLY A 137 1.29 -3.07 -12.60
N HIS A 138 2.49 -2.92 -12.03
CA HIS A 138 2.81 -3.42 -10.70
C HIS A 138 3.05 -2.27 -9.74
N LEU A 139 2.32 -2.25 -8.61
CA LEU A 139 2.49 -1.22 -7.59
C LEU A 139 3.94 -1.12 -7.14
N GLY A 140 4.50 0.08 -7.22
CA GLY A 140 5.89 0.39 -6.89
C GLY A 140 6.92 -0.10 -7.91
N MET A 141 6.46 -0.53 -9.09
CA MET A 141 7.28 -0.95 -10.22
C MET A 141 6.66 -0.48 -11.55
N GLY A 142 6.52 0.83 -11.72
CA GLY A 142 6.06 1.46 -12.95
C GLY A 142 4.55 1.34 -13.18
N HIS A 143 3.75 1.30 -12.11
CA HIS A 143 2.30 1.35 -12.26
C HIS A 143 1.84 2.67 -12.88
N VAL A 144 0.68 2.69 -13.52
CA VAL A 144 0.06 3.90 -14.07
C VAL A 144 -1.36 4.00 -13.55
N TYR A 145 -1.68 5.09 -12.85
CA TYR A 145 -3.05 5.34 -12.46
C TYR A 145 -3.90 5.77 -13.66
N THR A 146 -5.12 5.26 -13.68
CA THR A 146 -6.09 5.49 -14.77
C THR A 146 -7.46 5.81 -14.19
N ASP A 147 -8.38 6.27 -15.04
CA ASP A 147 -9.73 6.63 -14.61
C ASP A 147 -10.53 5.42 -14.11
N VAL A 148 -11.12 5.57 -12.93
CA VAL A 148 -12.20 4.71 -12.46
C VAL A 148 -13.49 5.00 -13.25
N LYS A 149 -14.26 3.94 -13.51
CA LYS A 149 -15.60 4.00 -14.13
C LYS A 149 -16.68 3.76 -13.08
N GLU A 150 -17.88 4.31 -13.28
CA GLU A 150 -19.03 4.15 -12.36
C GLU A 150 -19.45 2.68 -12.18
N ALA A 151 -19.22 1.85 -13.22
CA ALA A 151 -19.39 0.39 -13.19
C ALA A 151 -18.67 -0.31 -12.02
N LEU A 152 -17.66 0.32 -11.41
CA LEU A 152 -16.90 -0.22 -10.29
C LEU A 152 -17.70 -0.29 -8.97
N LEU A 153 -18.85 0.39 -8.86
CA LEU A 153 -19.58 0.46 -7.59
C LEU A 153 -19.97 -0.92 -7.05
N GLY A 154 -20.58 -1.78 -7.87
CA GLY A 154 -20.99 -3.13 -7.43
C GLY A 154 -19.83 -3.98 -6.90
N PRO A 155 -18.70 -4.08 -7.63
CA PRO A 155 -17.51 -4.76 -7.12
C PRO A 155 -16.95 -4.15 -5.82
N VAL A 156 -16.98 -2.82 -5.66
CA VAL A 156 -16.53 -2.17 -4.41
C VAL A 156 -17.44 -2.53 -3.24
N GLU A 157 -18.76 -2.59 -3.44
CA GLU A 157 -19.69 -3.05 -2.41
C GLU A 157 -19.40 -4.50 -1.99
N ALA A 158 -19.13 -5.38 -2.96
CA ALA A 158 -18.73 -6.76 -2.70
C ALA A 158 -17.40 -6.86 -1.94
N VAL A 159 -16.42 -6.00 -2.27
CA VAL A 159 -15.15 -5.87 -1.54
C VAL A 159 -15.43 -5.51 -0.09
N LEU A 160 -16.10 -4.37 0.16
CA LEU A 160 -16.38 -3.89 1.51
C LEU A 160 -17.13 -4.94 2.34
N LYS A 161 -18.09 -5.65 1.73
CA LYS A 161 -18.86 -6.69 2.42
C LYS A 161 -17.98 -7.86 2.84
N LYS A 162 -17.21 -8.42 1.90
CA LYS A 162 -16.30 -9.54 2.19
C LYS A 162 -15.31 -9.17 3.29
N VAL A 163 -14.71 -7.99 3.17
CA VAL A 163 -13.75 -7.42 4.13
C VAL A 163 -14.35 -7.37 5.53
N TYR A 164 -15.56 -6.81 5.64
CA TYR A 164 -16.21 -6.70 6.92
C TYR A 164 -16.50 -8.10 7.48
N ASP A 165 -17.14 -8.97 6.69
CA ASP A 165 -17.56 -10.31 7.11
C ASP A 165 -16.41 -11.18 7.61
N CYS A 166 -15.24 -11.10 6.96
CA CYS A 166 -14.05 -11.86 7.35
C CYS A 166 -13.19 -11.22 8.44
N LYS A 167 -13.59 -10.06 9.00
CA LYS A 167 -12.78 -9.26 9.94
C LYS A 167 -11.42 -8.85 9.33
N GLY A 168 -11.45 -8.49 8.05
CA GLY A 168 -10.24 -8.17 7.29
C GLY A 168 -9.50 -6.95 7.83
N LEU A 169 -10.24 -5.95 8.32
CA LEU A 169 -9.63 -4.74 8.91
C LEU A 169 -8.85 -5.07 10.18
N GLU A 170 -9.42 -5.94 11.03
CA GLU A 170 -8.78 -6.43 12.24
C GLU A 170 -7.53 -7.24 11.91
N GLY A 171 -7.62 -8.18 10.97
CA GLY A 171 -6.47 -8.98 10.54
C GLY A 171 -5.31 -8.11 10.06
N VAL A 172 -5.58 -7.12 9.22
CA VAL A 172 -4.55 -6.17 8.75
C VAL A 172 -3.97 -5.34 9.90
N HIS A 173 -4.79 -4.93 10.86
CA HIS A 173 -4.32 -4.13 12.00
C HIS A 173 -3.44 -4.95 12.95
N GLU A 174 -3.81 -6.21 13.22
CA GLU A 174 -3.05 -7.15 14.05
C GLU A 174 -1.72 -7.53 13.39
N GLU A 175 -1.72 -7.86 12.09
CA GLU A 175 -0.51 -8.12 11.32
C GLU A 175 0.42 -6.91 11.27
N GLY A 176 -0.12 -5.72 11.03
CA GLY A 176 0.64 -4.48 11.02
C GLY A 176 1.31 -4.17 12.37
N PHE A 177 0.63 -4.47 13.48
CA PHE A 177 1.22 -4.32 14.81
C PHE A 177 2.38 -5.29 15.03
N SER A 178 2.21 -6.57 14.66
CA SER A 178 3.26 -7.59 14.75
C SER A 178 4.48 -7.22 13.90
N LEU A 179 4.26 -6.83 12.64
CA LEU A 179 5.31 -6.41 11.72
C LEU A 179 6.03 -5.16 12.22
N ARG A 180 5.31 -4.18 12.77
CA ARG A 180 5.94 -2.97 13.33
C ARG A 180 6.83 -3.30 14.53
N GLU A 181 6.41 -4.24 15.38
CA GLU A 181 7.23 -4.70 16.49
C GLU A 181 8.50 -5.42 16.01
N GLU A 182 8.38 -6.28 14.99
CA GLU A 182 9.53 -6.95 14.36
C GLU A 182 10.46 -5.97 13.65
N MET A 183 9.91 -5.00 12.91
CA MET A 183 10.66 -3.95 12.24
C MET A 183 11.37 -3.04 13.23
N SER A 184 10.75 -2.70 14.36
CA SER A 184 11.40 -1.93 15.42
C SER A 184 12.59 -2.70 16.00
N LYS A 185 12.44 -4.02 16.23
CA LYS A 185 13.55 -4.89 16.65
C LYS A 185 14.65 -4.96 15.59
N LEU A 186 14.28 -5.05 14.30
CA LEU A 186 15.22 -5.10 13.19
C LEU A 186 15.98 -3.78 13.02
N GLN A 187 15.29 -2.65 13.13
CA GLN A 187 15.88 -1.31 13.07
C GLN A 187 16.85 -1.05 14.22
N ALA A 188 16.50 -1.48 15.43
CA ALA A 188 17.41 -1.41 16.57
C ALA A 188 18.66 -2.29 16.37
N ARG A 189 18.52 -3.44 15.70
CA ARG A 189 19.60 -4.39 15.47
C ARG A 189 20.49 -4.04 14.27
N PHE A 190 19.91 -3.46 13.22
CA PHE A 190 20.57 -3.18 11.93
C PHE A 190 20.17 -1.79 11.39
N PRO A 191 20.58 -0.69 12.06
CA PRO A 191 20.15 0.66 11.67
C PRO A 191 20.61 1.06 10.27
N ALA A 192 21.83 0.69 9.86
CA ALA A 192 22.35 0.97 8.52
C ALA A 192 21.60 0.21 7.42
N LEU A 193 21.15 -1.03 7.71
CA LEU A 193 20.33 -1.81 6.77
C LEU A 193 18.99 -1.11 6.54
N MET A 194 18.34 -0.70 7.63
CA MET A 194 17.07 0.02 7.55
C MET A 194 17.19 1.34 6.81
N GLN A 195 18.21 2.13 7.14
CA GLN A 195 18.48 3.37 6.41
C GLN A 195 18.69 3.12 4.91
N ALA A 196 19.39 2.05 4.53
CA ALA A 196 19.62 1.72 3.13
C ALA A 196 18.35 1.26 2.37
N ILE A 197 17.41 0.65 3.09
CA ILE A 197 16.07 0.31 2.58
C ILE A 197 15.27 1.60 2.39
N ASP A 198 15.21 2.46 3.41
CA ASP A 198 14.41 3.68 3.44
C ASP A 198 14.85 4.68 2.36
N THR A 199 16.17 4.81 2.13
CA THR A 199 16.73 5.67 1.08
C THR A 199 16.76 5.02 -0.30
N GLY A 200 16.33 3.76 -0.42
CA GLY A 200 16.37 2.97 -1.64
C GLY A 200 17.77 2.66 -2.18
N SER A 201 18.81 2.85 -1.37
CA SER A 201 20.20 2.59 -1.76
C SER A 201 20.43 1.11 -2.09
N LEU A 202 19.79 0.19 -1.35
CA LEU A 202 19.85 -1.25 -1.66
C LEU A 202 19.16 -1.60 -2.97
N GLU A 203 18.04 -0.96 -3.27
CA GLU A 203 17.27 -1.25 -4.49
C GLU A 203 18.00 -0.73 -5.73
N LYS A 204 18.61 0.45 -5.65
CA LYS A 204 19.51 0.96 -6.69
C LYS A 204 20.68 0.02 -6.93
N LEU A 205 21.31 -0.48 -5.87
CA LEU A 205 22.39 -1.47 -5.96
C LEU A 205 21.91 -2.76 -6.64
N ARG A 206 20.75 -3.28 -6.23
CA ARG A 206 20.15 -4.52 -6.78
C ARG A 206 19.81 -4.39 -8.26
N THR A 207 19.37 -3.21 -8.69
CA THR A 207 18.93 -2.92 -10.07
C THR A 207 20.03 -2.33 -10.96
N ASN A 208 21.28 -2.26 -10.47
CA ASN A 208 22.42 -1.63 -11.16
C ASN A 208 22.18 -0.16 -11.56
N GLN A 209 21.38 0.57 -10.78
CA GLN A 209 21.25 2.01 -10.93
C GLN A 209 22.48 2.73 -10.34
N PRO A 210 22.82 3.95 -10.81
CA PRO A 210 23.93 4.72 -10.26
C PRO A 210 23.75 5.00 -8.76
N LEU A 211 24.80 4.74 -7.98
CA LEU A 211 24.86 5.05 -6.55
C LEU A 211 25.60 6.37 -6.32
N ASN A 212 25.06 7.22 -5.45
CA ASN A 212 25.74 8.44 -5.01
C ASN A 212 26.58 8.20 -3.73
N ASP A 213 27.33 9.20 -3.29
CA ASP A 213 28.20 9.09 -2.11
C ASP A 213 27.45 8.75 -0.81
N ILE A 214 26.19 9.17 -0.69
CA ILE A 214 25.34 8.86 0.46
C ILE A 214 24.93 7.39 0.40
N ASP A 215 24.47 6.92 -0.76
CA ASP A 215 24.09 5.52 -1.00
C ASP A 215 25.25 4.57 -0.64
N LEU A 216 26.47 4.90 -1.10
CA LEU A 216 27.68 4.12 -0.83
C LEU A 216 28.02 4.09 0.67
N ARG A 217 27.98 5.24 1.35
CA ARG A 217 28.26 5.32 2.79
C ARG A 217 27.31 4.46 3.61
N VAL A 218 26.03 4.50 3.29
CA VAL A 218 25.01 3.73 4.02
C VAL A 218 25.19 2.22 3.75
N ILE A 219 25.39 1.81 2.50
CA ILE A 219 25.63 0.40 2.14
C ILE A 219 26.87 -0.17 2.84
N HIS A 220 27.94 0.62 2.96
CA HIS A 220 29.17 0.19 3.64
C HIS A 220 29.02 0.01 5.15
N GLN A 221 28.02 0.62 5.77
CA GLN A 221 27.76 0.49 7.21
C GLN A 221 26.88 -0.73 7.54
N ILE A 222 26.29 -1.37 6.54
CA ILE A 222 25.51 -2.60 6.73
C ILE A 222 26.50 -3.72 7.14
N PRO A 223 26.26 -4.45 8.24
CA PRO A 223 27.13 -5.54 8.66
C PRO A 223 26.92 -6.79 7.82
N ARG A 224 27.97 -7.60 7.64
CA ARG A 224 27.87 -8.91 6.98
C ARG A 224 26.76 -9.74 7.64
N MET A 225 25.84 -10.26 6.85
CA MET A 225 24.72 -11.07 7.32
C MET A 225 24.99 -12.54 7.06
N ILE A 226 24.86 -13.36 8.11
CA ILE A 226 25.11 -14.79 8.10
C ILE A 226 23.85 -15.51 8.59
N ALA A 227 23.30 -16.42 7.77
CA ALA A 227 22.29 -17.38 8.19
C ALA A 227 22.99 -18.49 8.96
N ARG A 228 22.48 -18.83 10.15
CA ARG A 228 22.87 -20.02 10.90
C ARG A 228 21.73 -21.02 10.87
N PHE A 229 21.98 -22.19 10.31
CA PHE A 229 20.99 -23.24 10.23
C PHE A 229 21.00 -24.11 11.50
N PRO A 230 19.91 -24.85 11.80
CA PRO A 230 19.82 -25.69 12.99
C PRO A 230 20.87 -26.81 13.04
N ASP A 231 21.44 -27.20 11.90
CA ASP A 231 22.54 -28.17 11.80
C ASP A 231 23.92 -27.56 12.11
N GLY A 232 23.97 -26.27 12.44
CA GLY A 232 25.19 -25.52 12.74
C GLY A 232 25.94 -25.00 11.51
N SER A 233 25.43 -25.23 10.30
CA SER A 233 26.00 -24.65 9.08
C SER A 233 25.72 -23.15 9.00
N GLU A 234 26.64 -22.42 8.35
CA GLU A 234 26.54 -20.97 8.15
C GLU A 234 26.56 -20.63 6.66
N GLU A 235 25.66 -19.77 6.22
CA GLU A 235 25.63 -19.23 4.85
C GLU A 235 25.69 -17.70 4.88
N THR A 236 26.54 -17.11 4.04
CA THR A 236 26.59 -15.64 3.93
C THR A 236 25.43 -15.17 3.06
N ILE A 237 24.45 -14.52 3.69
CA ILE A 237 23.28 -13.95 3.00
C ILE A 237 23.66 -12.64 2.29
N TRP A 238 24.52 -11.84 2.95
CA TRP A 238 24.96 -10.56 2.42
C TRP A 238 26.35 -10.21 2.95
N GLU A 239 27.18 -9.65 2.08
CA GLU A 239 28.47 -9.06 2.43
C GLU A 239 28.59 -7.73 1.68
N PRO A 240 29.09 -6.65 2.33
CA PRO A 240 29.26 -5.40 1.62
C PRO A 240 30.26 -5.62 0.48
N PRO A 241 30.03 -5.03 -0.71
CA PRO A 241 30.99 -5.09 -1.80
C PRO A 241 32.22 -4.22 -1.47
N LEU A 242 33.06 -4.69 -0.55
CA LEU A 242 34.25 -3.98 -0.06
C LEU A 242 35.37 -3.95 -1.10
N LYS A 243 35.33 -4.82 -2.12
CA LYS A 243 36.45 -5.04 -3.04
C LYS A 243 36.37 -4.23 -4.35
N ASP A 244 35.19 -3.78 -4.76
CA ASP A 244 35.01 -3.18 -6.10
C ASP A 244 34.82 -1.65 -6.10
N LEU A 245 34.67 -1.02 -4.93
CA LEU A 245 34.47 0.44 -4.81
C LEU A 245 35.74 1.23 -4.47
N ALA A 246 36.83 0.54 -4.08
CA ALA A 246 38.14 1.17 -3.86
C ALA A 246 38.96 1.41 -5.14
N ARG A 247 38.38 1.14 -6.32
CA ARG A 247 39.01 1.32 -7.64
C ARG A 247 38.09 2.10 -8.60
N LYS A 248 37.70 3.31 -8.22
CA LYS A 248 37.42 4.40 -9.17
C LYS A 248 37.81 5.72 -8.54
#